data_AF-D9UJ11-F1
#
_entry.id   AF-D9UJ11-F1
#
_cell.length_a   1.000
_cell.length_b   1.000
_cell.length_c   1.000
_cell.angle_alpha   90.00
_cell.angle_beta   90.00
_cell.angle_gamma   90.00
#
_symmetry.space_group_name_H-M   'P 1'
#
loop_
_entity.id
_entity.type
_entity.pdbx_description
1 polymer ?
#
loop_
_entity_poly.entity_id
_entity_poly.type
_entity_poly.pdbx_seq_one_letter_code
_entity_poly.pdbx_strand_id
1 'polypeptide(L)' 'MSTYLGEDLLPGVETLTAEQRRGAACVWCETTLQPGIDDVDLGARHATRTGPAWFPRGCRRCCYGRDDR' A
#
# COMPACT_ATOMS: atom_id res chain seq x y z
N MET A 1 -8.90 10.37 18.97
CA MET A 1 -7.62 9.65 18.85
C MET A 1 -7.56 9.07 17.45
N SER A 2 -6.94 9.79 16.50
CA SER A 2 -6.76 9.31 15.13
C SER A 2 -5.79 8.14 15.14
N THR A 3 -6.29 6.93 14.90
CA THR A 3 -5.46 5.76 14.66
C THR A 3 -4.78 5.94 13.31
N TYR A 4 -3.57 6.49 13.33
CA TYR A 4 -2.64 6.38 12.22
C TYR A 4 -2.34 4.89 12.05
N LEU A 5 -2.99 4.23 11.09
CA LEU A 5 -2.65 2.90 10.58
C LEU A 5 -1.34 2.98 9.79
N GLY A 6 -0.29 3.55 10.40
CA GLY A 6 0.79 4.21 9.66
C GLY A 6 1.89 3.29 9.17
N GLU A 7 2.41 2.39 10.01
CA GLU A 7 3.63 1.65 9.66
C GLU A 7 3.65 0.19 10.13
N ASP A 8 2.91 -0.16 11.20
CA ASP A 8 2.91 -1.52 11.78
C ASP A 8 1.99 -2.55 11.08
N LEU A 9 1.28 -2.18 10.01
CA LEU A 9 0.24 -3.04 9.38
C LEU A 9 0.44 -3.26 7.87
N LEU A 10 1.61 -2.95 7.32
CA LEU A 10 1.90 -3.33 5.94
C LEU A 10 2.10 -4.86 5.86
N PRO A 11 1.46 -5.55 4.89
CA PRO A 11 1.76 -6.95 4.61
C PRO A 11 3.24 -7.18 4.32
N GLY A 12 3.73 -8.37 4.62
CA GLY A 12 5.09 -8.77 4.27
C GLY A 12 5.31 -8.68 2.76
N VAL A 13 6.45 -8.13 2.33
CA VAL A 13 6.74 -7.89 0.91
C VAL A 13 6.75 -9.19 0.08
N GLU A 14 7.04 -10.31 0.72
CA GLU A 14 7.03 -11.66 0.17
C GLU A 14 5.62 -12.19 -0.14
N THR A 15 4.59 -11.65 0.51
CA THR A 15 3.19 -12.04 0.25
C THR A 15 2.57 -11.24 -0.88
N LEU A 16 3.29 -10.25 -1.42
CA LEU A 16 2.76 -9.32 -2.41
C LEU A 16 3.01 -9.76 -3.84
N THR A 17 1.99 -9.57 -4.66
CA THR A 17 2.09 -9.66 -6.12
C THR A 17 3.11 -8.64 -6.67
N ALA A 18 3.56 -8.85 -7.91
CA ALA A 18 4.44 -7.88 -8.57
C ALA A 18 3.77 -6.50 -8.72
N GLU A 19 2.46 -6.47 -8.98
CA GLU A 19 1.71 -5.21 -9.10
C GLU A 19 1.64 -4.44 -7.79
N GLN A 20 1.37 -5.12 -6.67
CA GLN A 20 1.37 -4.48 -5.35
C GLN A 20 2.75 -3.96 -4.97
N ARG A 21 3.83 -4.70 -5.26
CA ARG A 21 5.20 -4.25 -4.98
C ARG A 21 5.60 -3.01 -5.79
N ARG A 22 5.11 -2.89 -7.03
CA ARG A 22 5.34 -1.71 -7.88
C ARG A 22 4.46 -0.52 -7.53
N GLY A 23 3.43 -0.71 -6.69
CA GLY A 23 2.44 0.31 -6.39
C GLY A 23 1.36 0.46 -7.46
N ALA A 24 1.19 -0.52 -8.35
CA ALA A 24 0.14 -0.55 -9.36
C ALA A 24 -1.17 -1.18 -8.85
N ALA A 25 -1.16 -1.72 -7.62
CA ALA A 25 -2.32 -2.30 -6.97
C ALA A 25 -2.32 -2.01 -5.47
N CYS A 26 -3.50 -1.95 -4.88
CA CYS A 26 -3.67 -1.78 -3.45
C CYS A 26 -2.98 -2.91 -2.69
N VAL A 27 -2.11 -2.54 -1.76
CA VAL A 27 -1.35 -3.46 -0.92
C VAL A 27 -2.24 -4.40 -0.10
N TRP A 28 -3.49 -4.04 0.18
CA TRP A 28 -4.42 -4.89 0.95
C TRP A 28 -5.46 -5.65 0.12
N CYS A 29 -5.99 -5.06 -0.97
CA CYS A 29 -7.13 -5.64 -1.69
C CYS A 29 -6.89 -5.89 -3.19
N GLU A 30 -5.65 -5.72 -3.66
CA GLU A 30 -5.22 -6.00 -5.05
C GLU A 30 -5.91 -5.18 -6.15
N THR A 31 -6.85 -4.29 -5.79
CA THR A 31 -7.49 -3.37 -6.74
C THR A 31 -6.43 -2.57 -7.47
N THR A 32 -6.47 -2.60 -8.81
CA THR A 32 -5.59 -1.81 -9.66
C THR A 32 -5.72 -0.34 -9.32
N LEU A 33 -4.57 0.32 -9.20
CA LEU A 33 -4.47 1.74 -8.90
C LEU A 33 -3.91 2.46 -10.11
N GLN A 34 -4.31 3.71 -10.27
CA GLN A 34 -3.66 4.67 -11.13
C GLN A 34 -2.79 5.60 -10.26
N PRO A 35 -1.45 5.39 -10.24
CA PRO A 35 -0.56 6.16 -9.39
C PRO A 35 -0.69 7.67 -9.63
N GLY A 36 -0.85 8.43 -8.54
CA GLY A 36 -1.07 9.87 -8.54
C GLY A 36 -2.53 10.30 -8.71
N ILE A 37 -3.48 9.37 -8.90
CA ILE A 37 -4.90 9.70 -9.13
C ILE A 37 -5.81 9.13 -8.04
N ASP A 38 -5.79 7.82 -7.81
CA ASP A 38 -6.73 7.14 -6.91
C ASP A 38 -6.06 6.23 -5.87
N ASP A 39 -4.76 6.45 -5.67
CA ASP A 39 -3.94 5.82 -4.65
C ASP A 39 -3.63 6.74 -3.46
N VAL A 40 -3.15 6.11 -2.39
CA VAL A 40 -2.53 6.73 -1.24
C VAL A 40 -1.10 6.20 -1.17
N ASP A 41 -0.13 7.11 -1.21
CA ASP A 41 1.27 6.79 -1.01
C ASP A 41 1.52 6.41 0.45
N LEU A 42 2.00 5.19 0.69
CA LEU A 42 2.31 4.69 2.04
C LEU A 42 3.80 4.76 2.35
N GLY A 43 4.57 5.44 1.49
CA GLY A 43 6.01 5.64 1.65
C GLY A 43 6.82 4.54 0.99
N ALA A 44 7.67 4.94 0.04
CA ALA A 44 8.60 4.03 -0.63
C ALA A 44 9.49 3.30 0.38
N ARG A 45 9.72 2.01 0.13
CA ARG A 45 10.62 1.16 0.89
C ARG A 45 11.82 0.85 0.02
N HIS A 46 12.98 1.36 0.40
CA HIS A 46 14.22 1.14 -0.35
C HIS A 46 14.67 -0.32 -0.26
N ALA A 47 15.42 -0.75 -1.27
CA ALA A 47 16.04 -2.06 -1.24
C ALA A 47 16.99 -2.17 -0.03
N THR A 48 16.92 -3.30 0.65
CA THR A 48 17.84 -3.64 1.74
C THR A 48 18.67 -4.85 1.34
N ARG A 49 19.59 -5.28 2.21
CA ARG A 49 20.34 -6.51 1.99
C ARG A 49 19.45 -7.76 1.91
N THR A 50 18.25 -7.71 2.50
CA THR A 50 17.36 -8.87 2.66
C THR A 50 16.05 -8.74 1.90
N GLY A 51 15.80 -7.65 1.19
CA GLY A 51 14.53 -7.43 0.50
C GLY A 51 14.62 -6.42 -0.64
N PRO A 52 13.79 -6.59 -1.69
CA PRO A 52 13.75 -5.68 -2.81
C PRO A 52 13.15 -4.33 -2.40
N ALA A 53 13.42 -3.30 -3.19
CA ALA A 53 12.66 -2.07 -3.10
C ALA A 53 11.20 -2.34 -3.48
N TRP A 54 10.27 -1.65 -2.83
CA TRP A 54 8.85 -1.71 -3.13
C TRP A 54 8.15 -0.41 -2.74
N PHE A 55 7.02 -0.16 -3.37
CA PHE A 55 6.32 1.12 -3.33
C PHE A 55 4.88 0.87 -2.87
N PRO A 56 4.66 0.62 -1.57
CA PRO A 56 3.34 0.30 -1.07
C PRO A 56 2.37 1.45 -1.35
N ARG A 57 1.26 1.13 -2.02
CA ARG A 57 0.16 2.03 -2.29
C ARG A 57 -1.14 1.42 -1.79
N GLY A 58 -2.04 2.24 -1.25
CA GLY A 58 -3.38 1.82 -0.85
C GLY A 58 -4.46 2.48 -1.69
N CYS A 59 -5.60 1.83 -1.89
CA CYS A 59 -6.79 2.53 -2.38
C CYS A 59 -7.40 3.36 -1.26
N ARG A 60 -8.10 4.45 -1.60
CA ARG A 60 -8.78 5.32 -0.62
C ARG A 60 -9.66 4.54 0.36
N ARG A 61 -10.40 3.54 -0.14
CA ARG A 61 -11.26 2.66 0.65
C ARG A 61 -10.51 1.92 1.76
N CYS A 62 -9.32 1.38 1.46
CA CYS A 62 -8.54 0.63 2.45
C CYS A 62 -7.80 1.56 3.41
N CYS A 63 -7.38 2.75 2.95
CA CYS A 63 -6.66 3.71 3.78
C CYS A 63 -7.55 4.50 4.74
N TYR A 64 -8.75 4.86 4.30
CA TYR A 64 -9.65 5.76 5.05
C TYR A 64 -10.91 5.06 5.57
N GLY A 65 -11.05 3.76 5.29
CA GLY A 65 -12.32 3.05 5.46
C GLY A 65 -13.30 3.40 4.35
N ARG A 66 -14.41 2.67 4.25
CA ARG A 66 -15.59 3.32 3.67
C ARG A 66 -15.92 4.48 4.61
N ASP A 67 -16.14 5.68 4.08
CA ASP A 67 -17.19 6.51 4.67
C ASP A 67 -18.46 5.67 4.52
N ASP A 68 -18.74 4.83 5.53
CA ASP A 68 -20.05 4.22 5.70
C ASP A 68 -20.97 5.36 6.16
N ARG A 69 -21.45 6.17 5.22
CA ARG A 69 -22.60 7.05 5.42
C ARG A 69 -23.39 7.29 4.14
#